data_AF-S7MXT1-F1
#
_entry.id   AF-S7MXT1-F1
#
_cell.length_a   1.000
_cell.length_b   1.000
_cell.length_c   1.000
_cell.angle_alpha   90.00
_cell.angle_beta   90.00
_cell.angle_gamma   90.00
#
_symmetry.space_group_name_H-M   'P 1'
#
loop_
_entity.id
_entity.type
_entity.pdbx_description
1 polymer ?
#
loop_
_entity_poly.entity_id
_entity_poly.type
_entity_poly.pdbx_seq_one_letter_code
_entity_poly.pdbx_strand_id
1 'polypeptide(L)'
;MIVCCRKQDFPLVKAAVQKAIPMYKIATNRDVDVQIDQEVYLPEEIAGGVEIYNGDCKIKVSNTLESRLDLIAQQMMPEVRGALFGANANGKFLD
;
A
#
# COMPACT_ATOMS: atom_id res chain seq x y z
N MET A 1 -7.25 11.91 9.43
CA MET A 1 -7.01 10.70 8.60
C MET A 1 -7.17 9.49 9.49
N ILE A 2 -7.73 8.41 8.94
CA ILE A 2 -8.00 7.17 9.67
C ILE A 2 -7.16 6.06 9.03
N VAL A 3 -6.40 5.33 9.84
CA VAL A 3 -5.54 4.22 9.41
C VAL A 3 -6.15 2.92 9.90
N CYS A 4 -6.52 2.04 8.96
CA CYS A 4 -6.98 0.69 9.23
C CYS A 4 -5.82 -0.29 8.99
N CYS A 5 -5.65 -1.22 9.92
CA CYS A 5 -4.64 -2.28 9.84
C CYS A 5 -5.21 -3.59 10.39
N ARG A 6 -4.47 -4.68 10.29
CA ARG A 6 -4.85 -5.91 11.00
C ARG A 6 -4.68 -5.73 12.49
N LYS A 7 -5.52 -6.41 13.27
CA LYS A 7 -5.48 -6.35 14.74
C LYS A 7 -4.10 -6.72 15.33
N GLN A 8 -3.46 -7.73 14.76
CA GLN A 8 -2.12 -8.18 15.17
C GLN A 8 -1.01 -7.16 14.89
N ASP A 9 -1.19 -6.31 13.88
CA ASP A 9 -0.16 -5.33 13.46
C ASP A 9 -0.30 -3.98 14.21
N PHE A 10 -1.35 -3.80 15.02
CA PHE A 10 -1.66 -2.54 15.68
C PHE A 10 -0.46 -1.91 16.43
N PRO A 11 0.34 -2.64 17.24
CA PRO A 11 1.49 -2.06 17.94
C PRO A 11 2.55 -1.52 16.96
N LEU A 12 2.77 -2.23 15.84
CA LEU A 12 3.75 -1.86 14.82
C LEU A 12 3.27 -0.63 14.03
N VAL A 13 1.98 -0.62 13.65
CA VAL A 13 1.38 0.49 12.92
C VAL A 13 1.34 1.76 13.78
N LYS A 14 1.08 1.64 15.09
CA LYS A 14 1.17 2.77 16.03
C LYS A 14 2.56 3.40 16.04
N ALA A 15 3.61 2.59 16.13
CA ALA A 15 4.98 3.08 16.07
C ALA A 15 5.32 3.71 14.69
N ALA A 16 4.82 3.12 13.61
CA ALA A 16 5.02 3.65 12.24
C ALA A 16 4.33 5.02 12.05
N VAL A 17 3.08 5.17 12.50
CA VAL A 17 2.33 6.44 12.42
C VAL A 17 3.03 7.53 13.21
N GLN A 18 3.48 7.24 14.43
CA GLN A 18 4.21 8.22 15.26
C GLN A 18 5.50 8.73 14.58
N LYS A 19 6.19 7.86 13.83
CA LYS A 19 7.37 8.25 13.04
C LYS A 19 7.00 9.01 11.76
N ALA A 20 5.86 8.69 11.15
CA ALA A 20 5.43 9.27 9.88
C ALA A 20 4.89 10.70 10.00
N ILE A 21 4.20 11.04 11.10
CA ILE A 21 3.64 12.39 11.32
C ILE A 21 4.69 13.52 11.18
N PRO A 22 5.86 13.48 11.86
CA PRO A 22 6.86 14.53 11.70
C PRO A 22 7.45 14.56 10.29
N MET A 23 7.67 13.41 9.66
CA MET A 23 8.15 13.33 8.28
C MET A 23 7.16 13.97 7.30
N TYR A 24 5.86 13.71 7.46
CA TYR A 24 4.81 14.32 6.66
C TYR A 24 4.81 15.84 6.81
N LYS A 25 4.90 16.34 8.05
CA LYS A 25 4.94 17.77 8.33
C LYS A 25 6.14 18.44 7.66
N ILE A 26 7.32 17.84 7.73
CA ILE A 26 8.53 18.36 7.08
C ILE A 26 8.37 18.37 5.55
N ALA A 27 7.90 17.27 4.96
CA ALA A 27 7.82 17.12 3.51
C ALA A 27 6.73 17.98 2.86
N THR A 28 5.62 18.23 3.57
CA THR A 28 4.44 18.90 3.01
C THR A 28 4.15 20.28 3.62
N ASN A 29 4.84 20.63 4.71
CA ASN A 29 4.60 21.82 5.53
C ASN A 29 3.15 21.95 6.03
N ARG A 30 2.50 20.81 6.31
CA ARG A 30 1.11 20.73 6.80
C ARG A 30 1.03 19.86 8.04
N ASP A 31 0.22 20.30 9.00
CA ASP A 31 -0.17 19.49 10.14
C ASP A 31 -1.22 18.46 9.72
N VAL A 32 -1.18 17.28 10.36
CA VAL A 32 -2.10 16.18 10.09
C VAL A 32 -2.47 15.51 11.41
N ASP A 33 -3.78 15.28 11.60
CA ASP A 33 -4.28 14.41 12.66
C ASP A 33 -4.49 13.00 12.07
N VAL A 34 -3.77 12.03 12.63
CA VAL A 34 -3.79 10.63 12.19
C VAL A 34 -4.22 9.75 13.35
N GLN A 35 -5.33 9.06 13.15
CA GLN A 35 -5.91 8.14 14.13
C GLN A 35 -5.88 6.73 13.55
N ILE A 36 -5.62 5.73 14.40
CA ILE A 36 -5.69 4.32 14.01
C ILE A 36 -7.04 3.80 14.47
N ASP A 37 -7.78 3.20 13.54
CA ASP A 37 -9.07 2.61 13.81
C ASP A 37 -8.93 1.41 14.79
N GLN A 38 -9.82 1.35 15.78
CA GLN A 38 -9.87 0.28 16.78
C GLN A 38 -11.18 -0.51 16.73
N GLU A 39 -12.13 -0.09 15.88
CA GLU A 39 -13.41 -0.76 15.66
C GLU A 39 -13.38 -1.55 14.35
N VAL A 40 -12.79 -0.95 13.31
CA VAL A 40 -12.67 -1.55 11.97
C VAL A 40 -11.23 -1.94 11.69
N TYR A 41 -10.97 -3.24 11.73
CA TYR A 41 -9.69 -3.83 11.35
C TYR A 41 -9.75 -4.40 9.94
N LEU A 42 -8.58 -4.50 9.31
CA LEU A 42 -8.45 -5.28 8.09
C LEU A 42 -8.63 -6.78 8.39
N PRO A 43 -9.11 -7.57 7.41
CA PRO A 43 -9.31 -9.01 7.58
C PRO A 43 -8.03 -9.74 7.99
N GLU A 44 -8.14 -10.87 8.69
CA GLU A 44 -6.97 -11.59 9.20
C GLU A 44 -6.20 -12.33 8.10
N GLU A 45 -6.89 -12.68 7.01
CA GLU A 45 -6.37 -13.41 5.87
C GLU A 45 -5.41 -12.60 4.98
N ILE A 46 -5.42 -11.26 5.08
CA ILE A 46 -4.46 -10.46 4.34
C ILE A 46 -3.07 -10.64 4.97
N ALA A 47 -2.02 -10.65 4.16
CA ALA A 47 -0.63 -10.76 4.54
C ALA A 47 -0.15 -9.57 5.37
N GLY A 48 -0.71 -8.38 5.15
CA GLY A 48 -0.48 -7.19 5.99
C GLY A 48 -0.50 -5.87 5.22
N GLY A 49 -0.04 -4.82 5.89
CA GLY A 49 -0.07 -3.44 5.41
C GLY A 49 -1.25 -2.66 5.98
N VAL A 50 -1.59 -1.55 5.32
CA VAL A 50 -2.59 -0.60 5.83
C VAL A 50 -3.50 -0.07 4.73
N GLU A 51 -4.71 0.27 5.11
CA GLU A 51 -5.58 1.14 4.32
C GLU A 51 -5.75 2.46 5.04
N ILE A 52 -5.74 3.56 4.30
CA ILE A 52 -5.83 4.90 4.88
C ILE A 52 -7.00 5.64 4.26
N TYR A 53 -7.85 6.19 5.12
CA TYR A 53 -9.03 6.94 4.77
C TYR A 53 -8.86 8.42 5.12
N ASN A 54 -9.48 9.29 4.32
CA ASN A 54 -9.69 10.68 4.72
C ASN A 54 -10.76 10.78 5.82
N GLY A 55 -10.96 11.98 6.38
CA GLY A 55 -11.80 12.17 7.58
C GLY A 55 -13.28 11.83 7.40
N ASP A 56 -13.82 11.88 6.19
CA ASP A 56 -15.22 11.53 5.89
C ASP A 56 -15.36 10.15 5.22
N CYS A 57 -14.29 9.35 5.23
CA CYS A 57 -14.23 7.98 4.69
C CYS A 57 -14.58 7.83 3.20
N LYS A 58 -14.58 8.91 2.41
CA LYS A 58 -14.88 8.85 0.96
C LYS A 58 -13.67 8.54 0.09
N ILE A 59 -12.48 8.91 0.53
CA ILE A 59 -11.23 8.70 -0.20
C ILE A 59 -10.41 7.69 0.57
N LYS A 60 -10.05 6.60 -0.12
CA LYS A 60 -9.23 5.50 0.42
C LYS A 60 -7.97 5.32 -0.41
N VAL A 61 -6.86 5.10 0.27
CA VAL A 61 -5.62 4.57 -0.32
C VAL A 61 -5.37 3.19 0.28
N SER A 62 -5.39 2.15 -0.55
CA SER A 62 -5.03 0.79 -0.14
C SER A 62 -3.54 0.57 -0.41
N ASN A 63 -2.78 0.29 0.63
CA ASN A 63 -1.34 0.01 0.55
C ASN A 63 -1.02 -1.29 1.33
N THR A 64 -1.90 -2.28 1.15
CA THR A 64 -1.67 -3.67 1.60
C THR A 64 -0.59 -4.34 0.73
N LEU A 65 -0.01 -5.43 1.22
CA LEU A 65 1.03 -6.15 0.47
C LEU A 65 0.47 -6.75 -0.82
N GLU A 66 -0.76 -7.25 -0.81
CA GLU A 66 -1.49 -7.76 -1.97
C GLU A 66 -1.67 -6.66 -3.02
N SER A 67 -2.19 -5.50 -2.61
CA SER A 67 -2.41 -4.37 -3.52
C SER A 67 -1.12 -3.94 -4.21
N ARG A 68 0.00 -3.89 -3.46
CA ARG A 68 1.31 -3.57 -4.02
C ARG A 68 1.81 -4.64 -4.98
N LEU A 69 1.65 -5.92 -4.62
CA LEU A 69 2.07 -7.04 -5.44
C LEU A 69 1.31 -7.06 -6.77
N ASP A 70 -0.02 -6.92 -6.73
CA ASP A 70 -0.86 -6.90 -7.92
C ASP A 70 -0.53 -5.73 -8.85
N LEU A 71 -0.34 -4.53 -8.29
CA LEU A 71 0.03 -3.34 -9.07
C LEU A 71 1.38 -3.53 -9.80
N ILE A 72 2.39 -4.06 -9.12
CA ILE A 72 3.71 -4.30 -9.71
C ILE A 72 3.65 -5.47 -10.68
N ALA A 73 2.96 -6.56 -10.32
CA ALA A 73 2.83 -7.73 -11.17
C ALA A 73 2.22 -7.35 -12.53
N GLN A 74 1.15 -6.55 -12.54
CA GLN A 74 0.53 -6.06 -13.78
C GLN A 74 1.50 -5.27 -14.66
N GLN A 75 2.35 -4.42 -14.07
CA GLN A 75 3.34 -3.64 -14.81
C GLN A 75 4.48 -4.51 -15.35
N MET A 76 4.91 -5.51 -14.56
CA MET A 76 6.06 -6.36 -14.86
C MET A 76 5.69 -7.65 -15.62
N MET A 77 4.40 -7.85 -15.95
CA MET A 77 3.94 -9.04 -16.67
C MET A 77 4.70 -9.30 -17.98
N PRO A 78 5.04 -8.29 -18.80
CA PRO A 78 5.82 -8.51 -20.03
C PRO A 78 7.18 -9.16 -19.76
N GLU A 79 7.91 -8.66 -18.76
CA GLU A 79 9.23 -9.14 -18.35
C GLU A 79 9.13 -10.55 -17.76
N VAL A 80 8.13 -10.77 -16.88
CA VAL A 80 7.86 -12.09 -16.29
C VAL A 80 7.57 -13.12 -17.38
N ARG A 81 6.76 -12.75 -18.40
CA ARG A 81 6.47 -13.62 -19.54
C ARG A 81 7.75 -13.95 -20.32
N GLY A 82 8.58 -12.94 -20.60
CA GLY A 82 9.85 -13.14 -21.31
C GLY A 82 10.80 -14.06 -20.54
N ALA A 83 10.87 -13.92 -19.22
CA ALA A 83 11.70 -14.76 -18.36
C ALA A 83 11.22 -16.22 -18.30
N LEU A 84 9.91 -16.46 -18.27
CA LEU A 84 9.34 -17.81 -18.16
C LEU A 84 9.22 -18.55 -19.49
N PHE A 85 8.87 -17.84 -20.57
CA PHE A 85 8.53 -18.45 -21.86
C PHE A 85 9.49 -18.06 -22.99
N GLY A 86 10.50 -17.25 -22.70
CA GLY A 86 11.42 -16.71 -23.70
C GLY A 86 10.83 -15.53 -24.47
N ALA A 87 11.71 -14.84 -25.21
CA ALA A 87 11.31 -13.75 -26.09
C ALA A 87 10.48 -14.27 -27.28
N ASN A 88 9.52 -13.47 -27.73
CA ASN A 88 8.76 -13.78 -28.94
C ASN A 88 9.69 -13.68 -30.17
N ALA A 89 9.90 -14.79 -30.88
CA ALA A 89 10.74 -14.83 -32.09
C ALA A 89 10.27 -13.89 -33.21
N ASN A 90 8.99 -13.49 -33.19
CA ASN A 90 8.41 -12.54 -34.14
C ASN A 90 8.43 -11.09 -33.63
N GLY A 91 8.89 -10.84 -32.39
CA GLY A 91 9.04 -9.49 -31.83
C GLY A 91 10.21 -8.77 -32.47
N LYS A 92 9.95 -8.01 -33.55
CA LYS A 92 11.00 -7.36 -34.34
C LYS A 92 11.42 -5.98 -33.82
N PHE A 93 10.57 -5.32 -33.04
CA PHE A 93 10.79 -3.94 -32.57
C PHE A 93 10.29 -3.81 -31.13
N LEU A 94 11.02 -3.03 -30.32
CA LEU A 94 10.70 -2.69 -28.93
C LEU A 94 10.26 -1.22 -28.78
N ASP A 95 10.06 -0.54 -29.92
CA ASP A 95 9.74 0.88 -30.04
C ASP A 95 8.22 1.13 -30.12
#